data_AF-A0A0A8L6K6-F1
#
_entry.id   AF-A0A0A8L6K6-F1
#
_cell.length_a   1.000
_cell.length_b   1.000
_cell.length_c   1.000
_cell.angle_alpha   90.00
_cell.angle_beta   90.00
_cell.angle_gamma   90.00
#
_symmetry.space_group_name_H-M   'P 1'
#
loop_
_entity.id
_entity.type
_entity.pdbx_description
1 polymer ?
#
loop_
_entity_poly.entity_id
_entity_poly.type
_entity_poly.pdbx_seq_one_letter_code
_entity_poly.pdbx_strand_id
1 'polypeptide(L)'
;MEEHTVLQQISSVKCSQLPGCKRSEVTKIHIYDFDQTLYTSPVPNPVLYPPPTVNHLKFPTSLANGGWYQNREILEYSLLCRKGKESGKWNMQVAELASMSVADENTLAVVLTGRSESLFRGVIGVAAAQFVEDFGLSRGFDAVCLKNDQQATIAYKHSVILSLLDAYQNVSEIAMYDDRRTHCARFETLLEDYAKSTRPGLRYSVINVPTIYYYLPSEIEIELVFNMVAESNQLVRLANERPQSKSRWDHKQIQRNASGSGPNEICNYSLFSLHNSVKHSSFALDREATERLQEKALHYFKQLRDYDTETVIKSLDWYPYPFVPINPIDPVVKVSVSSITHLLAADSNLTGVENLSLQIQKGHMSHQVSWCPQQLLYFPAAKVVAFRLTPVDEVSQRFYEEHPDPILILAGPKNITYYSSKKMFEMKEQTHTIIPLNETPLEPFHTQLGVYHNFRLKSVR
;
A
#
# COMPACT_ATOMS: atom_id res chain seq x y z
N MET A 1 4.67 -32.96 -31.60
CA MET A 1 4.56 -31.61 -30.99
C MET A 1 5.73 -31.47 -30.05
N GLU A 2 6.45 -30.35 -30.06
CA GLU A 2 7.42 -30.05 -29.00
C GLU A 2 6.70 -30.12 -27.64
N GLU A 3 7.37 -30.70 -26.64
CA GLU A 3 6.88 -30.71 -25.26
C GLU A 3 6.73 -29.27 -24.76
N HIS A 4 5.68 -29.02 -23.97
CA HIS A 4 5.45 -27.74 -23.29
C HIS A 4 5.40 -26.46 -24.15
N THR A 5 5.17 -26.53 -25.48
CA THR A 5 5.10 -25.33 -26.36
C THR A 5 4.09 -24.28 -25.91
N VAL A 6 2.98 -24.70 -25.30
CA VAL A 6 1.98 -23.78 -24.75
C VAL A 6 2.59 -22.81 -23.74
N LEU A 7 3.57 -23.23 -22.94
CA LEU A 7 4.21 -22.38 -21.94
C LEU A 7 5.03 -21.29 -22.62
N GLN A 8 5.73 -21.62 -23.71
CA GLN A 8 6.49 -20.66 -24.49
C GLN A 8 5.58 -19.63 -25.20
N GLN A 9 4.36 -20.05 -25.57
CA GLN A 9 3.40 -19.17 -26.23
C GLN A 9 2.75 -18.17 -25.27
N ILE A 10 2.43 -18.61 -24.05
CA ILE A 10 1.73 -17.77 -23.05
C ILE A 10 2.68 -16.98 -22.16
N SER A 11 3.93 -17.42 -22.00
CA SER A 11 4.87 -16.77 -21.10
C SER A 11 5.45 -15.50 -21.72
N SER A 12 5.26 -14.39 -21.04
CA SER A 12 5.78 -13.08 -21.42
C SER A 12 7.26 -12.92 -21.08
N VAL A 13 7.72 -13.58 -20.02
CA VAL A 13 9.14 -13.66 -19.65
C VAL A 13 9.69 -14.98 -20.16
N LYS A 14 10.88 -14.95 -20.76
CA LYS A 14 11.53 -16.16 -21.26
C LYS A 14 11.80 -17.12 -20.08
N CYS A 15 11.22 -18.30 -20.13
CA CYS A 15 11.49 -19.36 -19.15
C CYS A 15 12.96 -19.76 -19.25
N SER A 16 13.67 -19.76 -18.12
CA SER A 16 15.06 -20.20 -18.06
C SER A 16 15.19 -21.70 -18.34
N GLN A 17 14.16 -22.47 -17.96
CA GLN A 17 14.07 -23.91 -18.13
C GLN A 17 12.58 -24.30 -18.25
N LEU A 18 12.27 -25.22 -19.15
CA LEU A 18 10.95 -25.86 -19.22
C LEU A 18 10.87 -27.03 -18.23
N PRO A 19 9.66 -27.50 -17.84
CA PRO A 19 9.52 -28.72 -17.04
C PRO A 19 10.32 -29.88 -17.66
N GLY A 20 10.99 -30.65 -16.80
CA GLY A 20 11.74 -31.85 -17.22
C GLY A 20 10.88 -33.10 -17.41
N CYS A 21 9.68 -33.11 -16.79
CA CYS A 21 8.69 -34.16 -16.96
C CYS A 21 8.01 -34.07 -18.33
N LYS A 22 7.29 -35.12 -18.73
CA LYS A 22 6.43 -35.06 -19.92
C LYS A 22 5.15 -34.30 -19.61
N ARG A 23 4.53 -33.71 -20.63
CA ARG A 23 3.20 -33.11 -20.50
C ARG A 23 2.14 -34.03 -19.88
N SER A 24 2.22 -35.34 -20.10
CA SER A 24 1.31 -36.33 -19.51
C SER A 24 1.58 -36.61 -18.02
N GLU A 25 2.73 -36.21 -17.49
CA GLU A 25 3.12 -36.43 -16.10
C GLU A 25 2.71 -35.25 -15.20
N VAL A 26 2.38 -34.11 -15.81
CA VAL A 26 1.80 -32.96 -15.10
C VAL A 26 0.41 -33.31 -14.59
N THR A 27 0.25 -33.27 -13.27
CA THR A 27 -1.02 -33.60 -12.57
C THR A 27 -1.65 -32.41 -11.88
N LYS A 28 -0.91 -31.31 -11.67
CA LYS A 28 -1.38 -30.11 -10.98
C LYS A 28 -0.96 -28.82 -11.68
N ILE A 29 -1.76 -27.77 -11.52
CA ILE A 29 -1.44 -26.40 -11.94
C ILE A 29 -1.65 -25.45 -10.76
N HIS A 30 -0.63 -24.71 -10.37
CA HIS A 30 -0.72 -23.66 -9.36
C HIS A 30 -0.46 -22.30 -10.00
N ILE A 31 -1.41 -21.37 -9.85
CA ILE A 31 -1.36 -20.04 -10.44
C ILE A 31 -1.34 -18.98 -9.33
N TYR A 32 -0.34 -18.11 -9.38
CA TYR A 32 -0.13 -17.04 -8.43
C TYR A 32 -0.31 -15.68 -9.11
N ASP A 33 -1.25 -14.88 -8.63
CA ASP A 33 -1.23 -13.45 -8.96
C ASP A 33 0.03 -12.78 -8.39
N PHE A 34 0.45 -11.67 -9.00
CA PHE A 34 1.68 -11.00 -8.60
C PHE A 34 1.43 -9.93 -7.53
N ASP A 35 0.74 -8.85 -7.89
CA ASP A 35 0.56 -7.69 -7.01
C ASP A 35 -0.30 -8.04 -5.81
N GLN A 36 0.19 -7.74 -4.60
CA GLN A 36 -0.50 -7.99 -3.33
C GLN A 36 -0.80 -9.46 -3.01
N THR A 37 -0.37 -10.38 -3.87
CA THR A 37 -0.55 -11.83 -3.71
C THR A 37 0.78 -12.51 -3.47
N LEU A 38 1.62 -12.68 -4.51
CA LEU A 38 2.97 -13.22 -4.37
C LEU A 38 3.94 -12.13 -3.87
N TYR A 39 3.87 -10.94 -4.48
CA TYR A 39 4.73 -9.81 -4.19
C TYR A 39 3.96 -8.70 -3.47
N THR A 40 4.54 -8.17 -2.42
CA THR A 40 3.99 -7.06 -1.63
C THR A 40 4.31 -5.73 -2.33
N SER A 41 3.62 -5.46 -3.44
CA SER A 41 3.74 -4.22 -4.21
C SER A 41 3.43 -2.99 -3.34
N PRO A 42 4.13 -1.86 -3.55
CA PRO A 42 3.80 -0.64 -2.83
C PRO A 42 2.39 -0.17 -3.18
N VAL A 43 1.69 0.40 -2.20
CA VAL A 43 0.43 1.12 -2.39
C VAL A 43 0.61 2.59 -1.99
N PRO A 44 -0.20 3.54 -2.50
CA PRO A 44 -0.12 4.92 -2.07
C PRO A 44 -0.34 5.05 -0.56
N ASN A 45 0.52 5.84 0.08
CA ASN A 45 0.54 6.06 1.51
C ASN A 45 -0.61 6.99 1.95
N PRO A 46 -1.57 6.50 2.75
CA PRO A 46 -2.72 7.29 3.22
C PRO A 46 -2.32 8.39 4.22
N VAL A 47 -1.10 8.36 4.75
CA VAL A 47 -0.54 9.46 5.56
C VAL A 47 -0.24 10.66 4.68
N LEU A 48 0.35 10.42 3.51
CA LEU A 48 0.79 11.46 2.56
C LEU A 48 -0.35 12.02 1.71
N TYR A 49 -1.35 11.21 1.39
CA TYR A 49 -2.41 11.58 0.47
C TYR A 49 -3.79 11.39 1.11
N PRO A 50 -4.70 12.37 1.03
CA PRO A 50 -6.08 12.14 1.45
C PRO A 50 -6.78 11.14 0.51
N PRO A 51 -7.88 10.50 0.95
CA PRO A 51 -8.56 9.45 0.17
C PRO A 51 -8.89 9.82 -1.29
N PRO A 52 -9.35 11.04 -1.63
CA PRO A 52 -9.61 11.42 -3.01
C PRO A 52 -8.35 11.41 -3.91
N THR A 53 -7.20 11.76 -3.34
CA THR A 53 -5.91 11.72 -4.04
C THR A 53 -5.42 10.28 -4.18
N VAL A 54 -5.50 9.46 -3.14
CA VAL A 54 -5.21 8.02 -3.23
C VAL A 54 -6.02 7.36 -4.34
N ASN A 55 -7.32 7.68 -4.42
CA ASN A 55 -8.18 7.17 -5.48
C ASN A 55 -7.70 7.61 -6.87
N HIS A 56 -7.44 8.90 -7.08
CA HIS A 56 -6.88 9.40 -8.35
C HIS A 56 -5.57 8.71 -8.72
N LEU A 57 -4.67 8.50 -7.76
CA LEU A 57 -3.41 7.81 -8.03
C LEU A 57 -3.68 6.35 -8.43
N LYS A 58 -4.61 5.63 -7.80
CA LYS A 58 -4.88 4.21 -8.09
C LYS A 58 -5.63 3.97 -9.40
N PHE A 59 -6.50 4.89 -9.82
CA PHE A 59 -7.35 4.66 -11.00
C PHE A 59 -6.56 4.80 -12.31
N PRO A 60 -6.64 3.81 -13.21
CA PRO A 60 -5.83 3.78 -14.44
C PRO A 60 -6.18 4.89 -15.43
N THR A 61 -7.33 5.55 -15.29
CA THR A 61 -7.83 6.58 -16.21
C THR A 61 -7.87 7.97 -15.58
N SER A 62 -7.24 8.16 -14.41
CA SER A 62 -7.21 9.47 -13.75
C SER A 62 -6.08 10.37 -14.25
N LEU A 63 -4.95 9.79 -14.67
CA LEU A 63 -3.82 10.49 -15.27
C LEU A 63 -3.57 9.95 -16.69
N ALA A 64 -3.01 10.79 -17.55
CA ALA A 64 -2.80 10.47 -18.97
C ALA A 64 -1.72 9.39 -19.20
N ASN A 65 -0.80 9.21 -18.25
CA ASN A 65 0.21 8.13 -18.24
C ASN A 65 -0.24 6.90 -17.43
N GLY A 66 -1.51 6.82 -17.04
CA GLY A 66 -2.03 5.71 -16.23
C GLY A 66 -1.95 5.95 -14.72
N GLY A 67 -2.42 4.98 -13.96
CA GLY A 67 -2.41 5.03 -12.49
C GLY A 67 -1.17 4.40 -11.86
N TRP A 68 -1.24 4.22 -10.55
CA TRP A 68 -0.19 3.71 -9.68
C TRP A 68 0.36 2.35 -10.14
N TYR A 69 -0.53 1.44 -10.53
CA TYR A 69 -0.15 0.11 -11.00
C TYR A 69 0.25 0.08 -12.49
N GLN A 70 0.19 1.22 -13.19
CA GLN A 70 0.73 1.40 -14.54
C GLN A 70 2.09 2.09 -14.52
N ASN A 71 2.44 2.77 -13.42
CA ASN A 71 3.75 3.37 -13.26
C ASN A 71 4.82 2.28 -12.99
N ARG A 72 5.79 2.19 -13.90
CA ARG A 72 6.87 1.20 -13.86
C ARG A 72 7.87 1.50 -12.75
N GLU A 73 8.22 2.76 -12.57
CA GLU A 73 9.26 3.21 -11.63
C GLU A 73 8.93 2.85 -10.18
N ILE A 74 7.64 2.93 -9.80
CA ILE A 74 7.17 2.54 -8.46
C ILE A 74 7.52 1.08 -8.15
N LEU A 75 7.29 0.16 -9.11
CA LEU A 75 7.60 -1.25 -8.91
C LEU A 75 9.11 -1.52 -8.99
N GLU A 76 9.82 -0.85 -9.91
CA GLU A 76 11.27 -0.98 -10.05
C GLU A 76 12.00 -0.55 -8.79
N TYR A 77 11.68 0.63 -8.25
CA TYR A 77 12.28 1.13 -7.01
C TYR A 77 12.10 0.12 -5.88
N SER A 78 10.87 -0.39 -5.73
CA SER A 78 10.50 -1.39 -4.73
C SER A 78 11.31 -2.69 -4.83
N LEU A 79 11.68 -3.13 -6.03
CA LEU A 79 12.50 -4.32 -6.26
C LEU A 79 13.99 -4.06 -6.03
N LEU A 80 14.46 -2.84 -6.32
CA LEU A 80 15.87 -2.45 -6.14
C LEU A 80 16.23 -2.22 -4.67
N CYS A 81 15.32 -1.61 -3.90
CA CYS A 81 15.57 -1.25 -2.51
C CYS A 81 15.38 -2.41 -1.52
N ARG A 82 14.66 -3.47 -1.92
CA ARG A 82 14.35 -4.63 -1.08
C ARG A 82 15.06 -5.88 -1.58
N LYS A 83 16.17 -6.25 -0.92
CA LYS A 83 17.02 -7.39 -1.29
C LYS A 83 16.88 -8.54 -0.30
N GLY A 84 16.89 -9.77 -0.81
CA GLY A 84 16.78 -10.97 0.01
C GLY A 84 15.33 -11.35 0.34
N LYS A 85 15.17 -12.59 0.82
CA LYS A 85 13.91 -13.18 1.28
C LYS A 85 13.28 -12.39 2.43
N GLU A 86 14.11 -11.92 3.38
CA GLU A 86 13.68 -11.27 4.63
C GLU A 86 13.29 -9.79 4.46
N SER A 87 13.32 -9.24 3.25
CA SER A 87 13.07 -7.81 3.02
C SER A 87 11.59 -7.41 3.07
N GLY A 88 10.69 -8.34 3.40
CA GLY A 88 9.24 -8.13 3.41
C GLY A 88 8.63 -7.84 2.03
N LYS A 89 9.34 -8.18 0.93
CA LYS A 89 8.83 -7.98 -0.45
C LYS A 89 7.97 -9.13 -0.95
N TRP A 90 8.10 -10.29 -0.32
CA TRP A 90 7.31 -11.48 -0.60
C TRP A 90 6.24 -11.65 0.46
N ASN A 91 5.04 -12.05 0.04
CA ASN A 91 4.09 -12.60 0.99
C ASN A 91 4.56 -14.01 1.37
N MET A 92 5.22 -14.14 2.52
CA MET A 92 5.94 -15.35 2.91
C MET A 92 5.11 -16.62 2.82
N GLN A 93 3.84 -16.58 3.24
CA GLN A 93 2.95 -17.74 3.17
C GLN A 93 2.70 -18.20 1.73
N VAL A 94 2.46 -17.26 0.81
CA VAL A 94 2.22 -17.56 -0.61
C VAL A 94 3.52 -17.92 -1.33
N ALA A 95 4.60 -17.24 -1.00
CA ALA A 95 5.91 -17.43 -1.60
C ALA A 95 6.51 -18.80 -1.25
N GLU A 96 6.34 -19.27 -0.02
CA GLU A 96 6.73 -20.64 0.36
C GLU A 96 5.93 -21.69 -0.42
N LEU A 97 4.61 -21.52 -0.55
CA LEU A 97 3.78 -22.40 -1.37
C LEU A 97 4.20 -22.38 -2.85
N ALA A 98 4.49 -21.20 -3.41
CA ALA A 98 4.99 -21.06 -4.76
C ALA A 98 6.34 -21.77 -4.92
N SER A 99 7.24 -21.66 -3.94
CA SER A 99 8.54 -22.34 -3.95
C SER A 99 8.41 -23.86 -3.97
N MET A 100 7.47 -24.42 -3.18
CA MET A 100 7.17 -25.85 -3.19
C MET A 100 6.59 -26.31 -4.53
N SER A 101 5.79 -25.46 -5.17
CA SER A 101 5.18 -25.74 -6.47
C SER A 101 6.21 -25.73 -7.59
N VAL A 102 7.20 -24.83 -7.53
CA VAL A 102 8.35 -24.83 -8.44
C VAL A 102 9.23 -26.05 -8.20
N ALA A 103 9.35 -26.54 -6.96
CA ALA A 103 10.15 -27.74 -6.67
C ALA A 103 9.49 -29.06 -7.10
N ASP A 104 8.16 -29.12 -7.19
CA ASP A 104 7.42 -30.33 -7.61
C ASP A 104 7.46 -30.51 -9.14
N GLU A 105 8.02 -31.64 -9.59
CA GLU A 105 8.17 -31.96 -11.01
C GLU A 105 6.84 -32.19 -11.74
N ASN A 106 5.78 -32.57 -11.00
CA ASN A 106 4.47 -32.88 -11.58
C ASN A 106 3.47 -31.72 -11.46
N THR A 107 3.94 -30.55 -11.05
CA THR A 107 3.16 -29.33 -10.85
C THR A 107 3.67 -28.22 -11.75
N LEU A 108 2.76 -27.55 -12.48
CA LEU A 108 3.08 -26.30 -13.16
C LEU A 108 2.91 -25.12 -12.22
N ALA A 109 3.98 -24.39 -11.96
CA ALA A 109 3.97 -23.16 -11.19
C ALA A 109 3.96 -21.95 -12.12
N VAL A 110 2.87 -21.18 -12.13
CA VAL A 110 2.64 -20.07 -13.06
C VAL A 110 2.40 -18.77 -12.31
N VAL A 111 3.07 -17.69 -12.74
CA VAL A 111 2.73 -16.32 -12.31
C VAL A 111 1.80 -15.71 -13.35
N LEU A 112 0.66 -15.18 -12.92
CA LEU A 112 -0.36 -14.59 -13.81
C LEU A 112 -0.80 -13.21 -13.32
N THR A 113 -0.28 -12.15 -13.95
CA THR A 113 -0.51 -10.77 -13.51
C THR A 113 -1.33 -9.95 -14.51
N GLY A 114 -2.07 -8.97 -13.98
CA GLY A 114 -2.75 -7.95 -14.77
C GLY A 114 -1.85 -6.82 -15.26
N ARG A 115 -0.56 -6.80 -14.89
CA ARG A 115 0.42 -5.80 -15.36
C ARG A 115 0.61 -5.90 -16.86
N SER A 116 0.79 -4.74 -17.49
CA SER A 116 1.03 -4.60 -18.93
C SER A 116 2.35 -5.27 -19.33
N GLU A 117 2.30 -6.15 -20.31
CA GLU A 117 3.50 -6.80 -20.84
C GLU A 117 4.49 -5.80 -21.44
N SER A 118 4.00 -4.82 -22.21
CA SER A 118 4.85 -3.85 -22.92
C SER A 118 5.65 -2.98 -21.96
N LEU A 119 5.08 -2.67 -20.79
CA LEU A 119 5.70 -1.85 -19.76
C LEU A 119 6.50 -2.66 -18.74
N PHE A 120 6.01 -3.83 -18.33
CA PHE A 120 6.51 -4.53 -17.13
C PHE A 120 7.27 -5.82 -17.40
N ARG A 121 7.39 -6.31 -18.65
CA ARG A 121 8.11 -7.57 -18.95
C ARG A 121 9.51 -7.62 -18.32
N GLY A 122 10.27 -6.53 -18.45
CA GLY A 122 11.62 -6.44 -17.87
C GLY A 122 11.61 -6.53 -16.34
N VAL A 123 10.76 -5.72 -15.71
CA VAL A 123 10.67 -5.59 -14.24
C VAL A 123 10.17 -6.86 -13.58
N ILE A 124 9.14 -7.47 -14.13
CA ILE A 124 8.60 -8.75 -13.63
C ILE A 124 9.59 -9.89 -13.89
N GLY A 125 10.35 -9.85 -14.98
CA GLY A 125 11.44 -10.80 -15.21
C GLY A 125 12.53 -10.72 -14.14
N VAL A 126 12.91 -9.50 -13.72
CA VAL A 126 13.83 -9.30 -12.58
C VAL A 126 13.22 -9.84 -11.28
N ALA A 127 11.94 -9.56 -11.00
CA ALA A 127 11.27 -10.08 -9.82
C ALA A 127 11.24 -11.62 -9.80
N ALA A 128 10.95 -12.26 -10.92
CA ALA A 128 10.97 -13.72 -11.04
C ALA A 128 12.37 -14.31 -10.83
N ALA A 129 13.41 -13.66 -11.34
CA ALA A 129 14.80 -14.08 -11.11
C ALA A 129 15.20 -13.93 -9.63
N GLN A 130 14.84 -12.81 -8.99
CA GLN A 130 15.07 -12.61 -7.56
C GLN A 130 14.31 -13.65 -6.72
N PHE A 131 13.10 -14.06 -7.11
CA PHE A 131 12.37 -15.11 -6.41
C PHE A 131 13.15 -16.43 -6.39
N VAL A 132 13.76 -16.82 -7.52
CA VAL A 132 14.62 -18.01 -7.61
C VAL A 132 15.81 -17.91 -6.67
N GLU A 133 16.48 -16.75 -6.66
CA GLU A 133 17.64 -16.49 -5.80
C GLU A 133 17.26 -16.49 -4.31
N ASP A 134 16.23 -15.73 -3.92
CA ASP A 134 15.80 -15.55 -2.54
C ASP A 134 15.34 -16.86 -1.88
N PHE A 135 14.80 -17.80 -2.67
CA PHE A 135 14.33 -19.10 -2.21
C PHE A 135 15.29 -20.26 -2.54
N GLY A 136 16.47 -19.98 -3.12
CA GLY A 136 17.48 -20.99 -3.43
C GLY A 136 16.99 -22.08 -4.38
N LEU A 137 16.15 -21.72 -5.35
CA LEU A 137 15.50 -22.66 -6.26
C LEU A 137 16.44 -23.05 -7.41
N SER A 138 16.37 -24.31 -7.83
CA SER A 138 17.15 -24.82 -8.98
C SER A 138 16.59 -24.37 -10.33
N ARG A 139 15.31 -23.95 -10.36
CA ARG A 139 14.60 -23.48 -11.56
C ARG A 139 13.62 -22.36 -11.20
N GLY A 140 13.12 -21.66 -12.22
CA GLY A 140 12.07 -20.65 -12.07
C GLY A 140 10.67 -21.19 -12.32
N PHE A 141 9.70 -20.27 -12.29
CA PHE A 141 8.32 -20.53 -12.71
C PHE A 141 8.26 -21.06 -14.15
N ASP A 142 7.31 -21.96 -14.40
CA ASP A 142 7.09 -22.60 -15.69
C ASP A 142 6.55 -21.64 -16.74
N ALA A 143 5.81 -20.62 -16.29
CA ALA A 143 5.39 -19.48 -17.11
C ALA A 143 5.19 -18.24 -16.23
N VAL A 144 5.50 -17.07 -16.80
CA VAL A 144 5.24 -15.76 -16.21
C VAL A 144 4.47 -14.93 -17.22
N CYS A 145 3.17 -14.83 -16.99
CA CYS A 145 2.18 -14.33 -17.95
C CYS A 145 1.77 -12.90 -17.60
N LEU A 146 2.08 -11.95 -18.49
CA LEU A 146 1.69 -10.53 -18.37
C LEU A 146 0.62 -10.17 -19.40
N LYS A 147 -0.25 -9.23 -19.04
CA LYS A 147 -1.41 -8.87 -19.86
C LYS A 147 -0.99 -8.06 -21.09
N ASN A 148 -1.49 -8.46 -22.26
CA ASN A 148 -1.50 -7.58 -23.45
C ASN A 148 -2.43 -6.38 -23.23
N ASP A 149 -1.96 -5.18 -23.58
CA ASP A 149 -2.64 -3.89 -23.37
C ASP A 149 -4.05 -3.78 -23.97
N GLN A 150 -4.40 -4.64 -24.93
CA GLN A 150 -5.69 -4.58 -25.63
C GLN A 150 -6.83 -5.35 -24.92
N GLN A 151 -6.54 -6.09 -23.84
CA GLN A 151 -7.52 -6.98 -23.21
C GLN A 151 -7.91 -6.52 -21.79
N ALA A 152 -9.18 -6.74 -21.44
CA ALA A 152 -9.64 -6.63 -20.06
C ALA A 152 -8.92 -7.69 -19.22
N THR A 153 -8.46 -7.30 -18.02
CA THR A 153 -7.60 -8.15 -17.18
C THR A 153 -8.21 -9.52 -16.90
N ILE A 154 -9.50 -9.56 -16.57
CA ILE A 154 -10.17 -10.83 -16.27
C ILE A 154 -10.26 -11.76 -17.50
N ALA A 155 -10.55 -11.19 -18.68
CA ALA A 155 -10.69 -11.96 -19.92
C ALA A 155 -9.34 -12.57 -20.35
N TYR A 156 -8.25 -11.80 -20.20
CA TYR A 156 -6.90 -12.29 -20.38
C TYR A 156 -6.56 -13.42 -19.40
N LYS A 157 -6.83 -13.24 -18.10
CA LYS A 157 -6.55 -14.29 -17.11
C LYS A 157 -7.33 -15.57 -17.44
N HIS A 158 -8.61 -15.46 -17.83
CA HIS A 158 -9.43 -16.60 -18.24
C HIS A 158 -8.82 -17.35 -19.43
N SER A 159 -8.38 -16.64 -20.48
CA SER A 159 -7.83 -17.30 -21.67
C SER A 159 -6.54 -18.07 -21.37
N VAL A 160 -5.67 -17.54 -20.50
CA VAL A 160 -4.46 -18.24 -20.05
C VAL A 160 -4.81 -19.51 -19.28
N ILE A 161 -5.76 -19.42 -18.32
CA ILE A 161 -6.20 -20.56 -17.51
C ILE A 161 -6.76 -21.68 -18.40
N LEU A 162 -7.66 -21.34 -19.31
CA LEU A 162 -8.27 -22.31 -20.23
C LEU A 162 -7.22 -22.94 -21.15
N SER A 163 -6.29 -22.14 -21.69
CA SER A 163 -5.21 -22.64 -22.55
C SER A 163 -4.31 -23.65 -21.82
N LEU A 164 -4.03 -23.42 -20.53
CA LEU A 164 -3.28 -24.35 -19.70
C LEU A 164 -4.08 -25.64 -19.45
N LEU A 165 -5.35 -25.56 -19.06
CA LEU A 165 -6.16 -26.74 -18.80
C LEU A 165 -6.34 -27.58 -20.08
N ASP A 166 -6.64 -26.95 -21.21
CA ASP A 166 -6.77 -27.62 -22.50
C ASP A 166 -5.45 -28.23 -22.98
N ALA A 167 -4.32 -27.64 -22.60
CA ALA A 167 -3.04 -28.24 -22.87
C ALA A 167 -2.80 -29.46 -21.95
N TYR A 168 -2.87 -29.31 -20.65
CA TYR A 168 -2.46 -30.37 -19.72
C TYR A 168 -3.65 -31.25 -19.33
N GLN A 169 -3.93 -32.26 -20.16
CA GLN A 169 -5.11 -33.12 -20.05
C GLN A 169 -5.13 -34.03 -18.81
N ASN A 170 -3.96 -34.37 -18.27
CA ASN A 170 -3.84 -35.23 -17.08
C ASN A 170 -3.89 -34.43 -15.77
N VAL A 171 -4.06 -33.10 -15.85
CA VAL A 171 -4.23 -32.27 -14.66
C VAL A 171 -5.55 -32.60 -13.99
N SER A 172 -5.44 -33.04 -12.74
CA SER A 172 -6.54 -33.40 -11.85
C SER A 172 -6.81 -32.33 -10.79
N GLU A 173 -5.91 -31.36 -10.64
CA GLU A 173 -5.99 -30.30 -9.63
C GLU A 173 -5.50 -28.95 -10.15
N ILE A 174 -6.23 -27.88 -9.85
CA ILE A 174 -5.79 -26.50 -10.08
C ILE A 174 -5.99 -25.65 -8.83
N ALA A 175 -4.95 -24.93 -8.41
CA ALA A 175 -5.01 -23.96 -7.32
C ALA A 175 -4.70 -22.55 -7.83
N MET A 176 -5.47 -21.56 -7.39
CA MET A 176 -5.30 -20.17 -7.77
C MET A 176 -5.24 -19.26 -6.54
N TYR A 177 -4.31 -18.33 -6.53
CA TYR A 177 -4.12 -17.35 -5.46
C TYR A 177 -4.25 -15.93 -6.03
N ASP A 178 -5.17 -15.12 -5.49
CA ASP A 178 -5.40 -13.72 -5.92
C ASP A 178 -5.91 -12.88 -4.73
N ASP A 179 -5.48 -11.62 -4.62
CA ASP A 179 -5.83 -10.71 -3.53
C ASP A 179 -7.26 -10.15 -3.69
N ARG A 180 -7.79 -10.14 -4.92
CA ARG A 180 -9.09 -9.51 -5.23
C ARG A 180 -10.21 -10.54 -5.14
N ARG A 181 -11.06 -10.38 -4.13
CA ARG A 181 -12.28 -11.19 -3.95
C ARG A 181 -13.16 -11.27 -5.21
N THR A 182 -13.30 -10.15 -5.92
CA THR A 182 -14.10 -10.09 -7.16
C THR A 182 -13.48 -10.89 -8.30
N HIS A 183 -12.15 -11.03 -8.35
CA HIS A 183 -11.47 -11.92 -9.29
C HIS A 183 -11.63 -13.38 -8.84
N CYS A 184 -11.42 -13.66 -7.56
CA CYS A 184 -11.57 -15.01 -7.00
C CYS A 184 -12.94 -15.61 -7.33
N ALA A 185 -14.03 -14.88 -7.05
CA ALA A 185 -15.38 -15.33 -7.37
C ALA A 185 -15.59 -15.65 -8.86
N ARG A 186 -14.95 -14.88 -9.76
CA ARG A 186 -15.03 -15.13 -11.21
C ARG A 186 -14.22 -16.34 -11.64
N PHE A 187 -13.07 -16.60 -11.00
CA PHE A 187 -12.29 -17.81 -11.24
C PHE A 187 -13.01 -19.05 -10.71
N GLU A 188 -13.67 -18.97 -9.57
CA GLU A 188 -14.50 -20.05 -9.04
C GLU A 188 -15.59 -20.42 -10.04
N THR A 189 -16.36 -19.45 -10.54
CA THR A 189 -17.37 -19.70 -11.58
C THR A 189 -16.76 -20.31 -12.84
N LEU A 190 -15.64 -19.76 -13.34
CA LEU A 190 -14.96 -20.28 -14.52
C LEU A 190 -14.55 -21.76 -14.36
N LEU A 191 -13.93 -22.09 -13.23
CA LEU A 191 -13.41 -23.43 -12.97
C LEU A 191 -14.53 -24.42 -12.66
N GLU A 192 -15.60 -23.98 -11.98
CA GLU A 192 -16.80 -24.77 -11.77
C GLU A 192 -17.46 -25.15 -13.10
N ASP A 193 -17.64 -24.18 -14.01
CA ASP A 193 -18.22 -24.39 -15.32
C ASP A 193 -17.35 -25.32 -16.17
N TYR A 194 -16.02 -25.13 -16.16
CA TYR A 194 -15.09 -25.99 -16.88
C TYR A 194 -15.08 -27.42 -16.34
N ALA A 195 -15.06 -27.59 -15.01
CA ALA A 195 -15.10 -28.91 -14.38
C ALA A 195 -16.42 -29.65 -14.66
N LYS A 196 -17.56 -28.95 -14.71
CA LYS A 196 -18.86 -29.56 -15.03
C LYS A 196 -18.98 -29.94 -16.50
N SER A 197 -18.55 -29.05 -17.40
CA SER A 197 -18.80 -29.19 -18.85
C SER A 197 -17.72 -29.98 -19.59
N THR A 198 -16.46 -29.81 -19.21
CA THR A 198 -15.30 -30.21 -20.02
C THR A 198 -14.44 -31.25 -19.31
N ARG A 199 -14.21 -31.10 -18.00
CA ARG A 199 -13.39 -32.05 -17.22
C ARG A 199 -14.05 -32.50 -15.91
N PRO A 200 -15.05 -33.39 -15.98
CA PRO A 200 -15.66 -33.97 -14.80
C PRO A 200 -14.61 -34.66 -13.93
N GLY A 201 -14.45 -34.19 -12.68
CA GLY A 201 -13.44 -34.69 -11.74
C GLY A 201 -12.22 -33.78 -11.55
N LEU A 202 -12.10 -32.68 -12.31
CA LEU A 202 -11.12 -31.63 -12.01
C LEU A 202 -11.42 -31.04 -10.62
N ARG A 203 -10.46 -31.15 -9.71
CA ARG A 203 -10.51 -30.47 -8.41
C ARG A 203 -9.95 -29.07 -8.59
N TYR A 204 -10.61 -28.08 -8.00
CA TYR A 204 -10.10 -26.71 -8.03
C TYR A 204 -10.16 -26.06 -6.66
N SER A 205 -9.27 -25.09 -6.44
CA SER A 205 -9.26 -24.25 -5.24
C SER A 205 -8.90 -22.83 -5.65
N VAL A 206 -9.71 -21.87 -5.24
CA VAL A 206 -9.43 -20.44 -5.44
C VAL A 206 -9.31 -19.80 -4.07
N ILE A 207 -8.14 -19.25 -3.79
CA ILE A 207 -7.76 -18.75 -2.48
C ILE A 207 -7.69 -17.22 -2.56
N ASN A 208 -8.57 -16.55 -1.82
CA ASN A 208 -8.44 -15.12 -1.62
C ASN A 208 -7.32 -14.83 -0.61
N VAL A 209 -6.23 -14.23 -1.10
CA VAL A 209 -5.07 -13.90 -0.28
C VAL A 209 -5.30 -12.57 0.44
N PRO A 210 -5.14 -12.50 1.79
CA PRO A 210 -5.19 -11.24 2.50
C PRO A 210 -4.07 -10.30 2.05
N THR A 211 -4.44 -9.06 1.74
CA THR A 211 -3.49 -8.03 1.31
C THR A 211 -2.54 -7.63 2.44
N ILE A 212 -1.23 -7.66 2.15
CA ILE A 212 -0.19 -7.06 3.00
C ILE A 212 0.15 -5.68 2.42
N TYR A 213 0.04 -4.63 3.23
CA TYR A 213 0.33 -3.27 2.77
C TYR A 213 1.80 -2.91 2.98
N TYR A 214 2.41 -2.40 1.92
CA TYR A 214 3.72 -1.78 1.94
C TYR A 214 3.61 -0.35 1.38
N TYR A 215 4.25 0.60 2.04
CA TYR A 215 4.33 2.00 1.63
C TYR A 215 5.78 2.32 1.33
N LEU A 216 6.05 3.18 0.34
CA LEU A 216 7.41 3.60 0.07
C LEU A 216 7.89 4.58 1.16
N PRO A 217 9.22 4.75 1.32
CA PRO A 217 9.76 5.88 2.07
C PRO A 217 9.14 7.18 1.57
N SER A 218 8.76 8.06 2.49
CA SER A 218 7.91 9.21 2.14
C SER A 218 8.56 10.14 1.12
N GLU A 219 9.86 10.43 1.22
CA GLU A 219 10.52 11.32 0.27
C GLU A 219 10.48 10.75 -1.15
N ILE A 220 10.72 9.44 -1.28
CA ILE A 220 10.72 8.73 -2.55
C ILE A 220 9.32 8.67 -3.14
N GLU A 221 8.31 8.37 -2.31
CA GLU A 221 6.93 8.29 -2.78
C GLU A 221 6.45 9.64 -3.33
N ILE A 222 6.76 10.72 -2.62
CA ILE A 222 6.47 12.09 -3.03
C ILE A 222 7.13 12.40 -4.36
N GLU A 223 8.42 12.10 -4.51
CA GLU A 223 9.18 12.30 -5.74
C GLU A 223 8.56 11.55 -6.93
N LEU A 224 8.29 10.26 -6.77
CA LEU A 224 7.68 9.43 -7.82
C LEU A 224 6.29 9.95 -8.22
N VAL A 225 5.48 10.40 -7.26
CA VAL A 225 4.16 10.98 -7.57
C VAL A 225 4.29 12.35 -8.25
N PHE A 226 5.26 13.18 -7.87
CA PHE A 226 5.55 14.43 -8.58
C PHE A 226 5.91 14.16 -10.05
N ASN A 227 6.80 13.20 -10.31
CA ASN A 227 7.19 12.80 -11.66
C ASN A 227 5.99 12.26 -12.44
N MET A 228 5.21 11.36 -11.83
CA MET A 228 4.00 10.80 -12.45
C MET A 228 3.01 11.88 -12.89
N VAL A 229 2.79 12.90 -12.06
CA VAL A 229 1.90 14.04 -12.39
C VAL A 229 2.50 14.93 -13.47
N ALA A 230 3.80 15.22 -13.38
CA ALA A 230 4.49 16.06 -14.37
C ALA A 230 4.45 15.43 -15.77
N GLU A 231 4.72 14.13 -15.87
CA GLU A 231 4.62 13.36 -17.12
C GLU A 231 3.19 13.34 -17.68
N SER A 232 2.20 13.08 -16.83
CA SER A 232 0.79 13.14 -17.24
C SER A 232 0.46 14.50 -17.85
N ASN A 233 0.85 15.59 -17.18
CA ASN A 233 0.61 16.93 -17.67
C ASN A 233 1.32 17.22 -18.99
N GLN A 234 2.54 16.72 -19.16
CA GLN A 234 3.28 16.86 -20.41
C GLN A 234 2.55 16.16 -21.56
N LEU A 235 2.03 14.94 -21.35
CA LEU A 235 1.24 14.22 -22.35
C LEU A 235 -0.02 15.00 -22.74
N VAL A 236 -0.74 15.57 -21.77
CA VAL A 236 -1.93 16.39 -22.02
C VAL A 236 -1.59 17.64 -22.83
N ARG A 237 -0.51 18.36 -22.48
CA ARG A 237 -0.05 19.55 -23.23
C ARG A 237 0.31 19.20 -24.67
N LEU A 238 1.09 18.14 -24.87
CA LEU A 238 1.48 17.67 -26.21
C LEU A 238 0.29 17.24 -27.05
N ALA A 239 -0.77 16.69 -26.43
CA ALA A 239 -2.01 16.35 -27.12
C ALA A 239 -2.79 17.61 -27.56
N ASN A 240 -2.81 18.65 -26.71
CA ASN A 240 -3.50 19.91 -26.97
C ASN A 240 -2.77 20.84 -27.97
N GLU A 241 -1.44 20.79 -28.03
CA GLU A 241 -0.62 21.62 -28.93
C GLU A 241 -0.64 21.14 -30.39
N ARG A 242 -1.17 19.95 -30.67
CA ARG A 242 -1.24 19.42 -32.03
C ARG A 242 -2.21 20.25 -32.88
N PRO A 243 -1.76 20.85 -34.00
CA PRO A 243 -2.66 21.51 -34.93
C PRO A 243 -3.69 20.50 -35.42
N GLN A 244 -4.98 20.85 -35.41
CA GLN A 244 -6.08 20.01 -35.94
C GLN A 244 -5.96 19.71 -37.45
N SER A 245 -4.87 20.10 -38.12
CA SER A 245 -4.63 19.81 -39.52
C SER A 245 -3.30 19.07 -39.73
N LYS A 246 -3.39 18.01 -40.54
CA LYS A 246 -2.33 17.12 -41.07
C LYS A 246 -2.09 15.81 -40.31
N SER A 247 -3.04 14.91 -40.56
CA SER A 247 -2.87 13.48 -40.83
C SER A 247 -1.46 13.03 -41.30
N ARG A 248 -1.04 11.89 -40.75
CA ARG A 248 0.10 11.00 -41.09
C ARG A 248 1.49 11.42 -40.59
N TRP A 249 2.12 10.48 -39.83
CA TRP A 249 3.47 10.43 -39.25
C TRP A 249 3.60 11.17 -37.89
N ASP A 250 4.00 10.57 -36.75
CA ASP A 250 4.82 9.40 -36.45
C ASP A 250 4.27 8.69 -35.17
N HIS A 251 3.85 7.43 -35.31
CA HIS A 251 3.07 6.69 -34.27
C HIS A 251 3.92 6.00 -33.19
N LYS A 252 5.26 6.10 -33.26
CA LYS A 252 6.14 5.22 -32.46
C LYS A 252 6.49 5.69 -31.04
N GLN A 253 6.32 6.97 -30.69
CA GLN A 253 6.71 7.45 -29.34
C GLN A 253 5.55 7.56 -28.34
N ILE A 254 4.31 7.83 -28.77
CA ILE A 254 3.17 7.93 -27.83
C ILE A 254 2.59 6.55 -27.47
N GLN A 255 2.68 5.57 -28.36
CA GLN A 255 2.25 4.19 -28.07
C GLN A 255 3.11 3.48 -27.02
N ARG A 256 4.30 3.99 -26.69
CA ARG A 256 5.16 3.37 -25.67
C ARG A 256 4.78 3.72 -24.24
N ASN A 257 4.05 4.81 -24.01
CA ASN A 257 3.73 5.29 -22.66
C ASN A 257 2.22 5.35 -22.36
N ALA A 258 1.35 5.36 -23.38
CA ALA A 258 -0.09 5.30 -23.18
C ALA A 258 -0.57 3.86 -23.39
N SER A 259 -0.84 3.14 -22.29
CA SER A 259 -1.52 1.85 -22.34
C SER A 259 -2.96 2.06 -22.82
N GLY A 260 -3.18 2.00 -24.13
CA GLY A 260 -4.49 1.79 -24.74
C GLY A 260 -5.30 3.02 -25.16
N SER A 261 -4.85 4.26 -24.90
CA SER A 261 -5.63 5.45 -25.25
C SER A 261 -5.20 6.09 -26.56
N GLY A 262 -6.13 6.24 -27.50
CA GLY A 262 -5.89 6.98 -28.75
C GLY A 262 -5.57 8.46 -28.50
N PRO A 263 -4.92 9.18 -29.43
CA PRO A 263 -4.58 10.59 -29.25
C PRO A 263 -5.79 11.49 -28.94
N ASN A 264 -6.98 11.13 -29.43
CA ASN A 264 -8.23 11.85 -29.14
C ASN A 264 -8.76 11.62 -27.71
N GLU A 265 -8.34 10.54 -27.03
CA GLU A 265 -8.72 10.28 -25.63
C GLU A 265 -7.85 11.05 -24.64
N ILE A 266 -6.59 11.33 -25.01
CA ILE A 266 -5.64 12.07 -24.15
C ILE A 266 -6.06 13.53 -23.96
N CYS A 267 -6.69 14.16 -24.96
CA CYS A 267 -7.17 15.54 -24.86
C CYS A 267 -8.28 15.74 -23.82
N ASN A 268 -8.94 14.67 -23.35
CA ASN A 268 -10.00 14.73 -22.33
C ASN A 268 -9.46 14.71 -20.90
N TYR A 269 -8.15 14.50 -20.71
CA TYR A 269 -7.55 14.48 -19.39
C TYR A 269 -7.32 15.90 -18.86
N SER A 270 -7.54 16.07 -17.56
CA SER A 270 -7.25 17.33 -16.88
C SER A 270 -5.75 17.48 -16.61
N LEU A 271 -5.25 18.72 -16.67
CA LEU A 271 -3.98 19.06 -16.04
C LEU A 271 -4.15 19.02 -14.52
N PHE A 272 -3.17 18.49 -13.82
CA PHE A 272 -3.15 18.43 -12.36
C PHE A 272 -1.96 19.16 -11.77
N SER A 273 -2.11 19.63 -10.55
CA SER A 273 -1.03 20.14 -9.73
C SER A 273 -1.03 19.40 -8.41
N LEU A 274 0.16 18.98 -7.96
CA LEU A 274 0.33 18.36 -6.67
C LEU A 274 0.59 19.47 -5.64
N HIS A 275 -0.45 19.83 -4.90
CA HIS A 275 -0.34 20.85 -3.86
C HIS A 275 0.04 20.20 -2.54
N ASN A 276 1.16 20.64 -1.98
CA ASN A 276 1.47 20.40 -0.58
C ASN A 276 0.52 21.26 0.28
N SER A 277 -0.36 20.61 1.04
CA SER A 277 -1.10 21.21 2.12
C SER A 277 -0.50 20.71 3.43
N VAL A 278 -0.07 21.61 4.31
CA VAL A 278 0.30 21.22 5.67
C VAL A 278 -0.93 20.61 6.33
N LYS A 279 -0.77 19.39 6.84
CA LYS A 279 -1.87 18.65 7.44
C LYS A 279 -1.99 18.95 8.92
N HIS A 280 -0.86 18.93 9.62
CA HIS A 280 -0.74 19.18 11.04
C HIS A 280 0.72 19.14 11.47
N SER A 281 1.00 19.69 12.65
CA SER A 281 2.28 19.54 13.33
C SER A 281 2.05 18.70 14.59
N SER A 282 2.74 17.56 14.71
CA SER A 282 2.46 16.58 15.76
C SER A 282 3.69 15.79 16.19
N PHE A 283 3.51 15.07 17.29
CA PHE A 283 4.31 13.93 17.69
C PHE A 283 3.61 12.67 17.16
N ALA A 284 4.08 12.08 16.06
CA ALA A 284 3.47 10.88 15.50
C ALA A 284 4.18 9.62 15.98
N LEU A 285 3.44 8.51 16.04
CA LEU A 285 3.99 7.21 16.39
C LEU A 285 4.41 6.44 15.14
N ASP A 286 5.42 5.59 15.30
CA ASP A 286 5.68 4.53 14.33
C ASP A 286 4.59 3.44 14.39
N ARG A 287 4.60 2.56 13.40
CA ARG A 287 3.58 1.53 13.23
C ARG A 287 3.61 0.48 14.35
N GLU A 288 4.78 0.06 14.78
CA GLU A 288 4.93 -1.00 15.80
C GLU A 288 4.42 -0.50 17.15
N ALA A 289 4.81 0.71 17.56
CA ALA A 289 4.31 1.37 18.75
C ALA A 289 2.79 1.59 18.68
N THR A 290 2.27 1.94 17.51
CA THR A 290 0.83 2.08 17.27
C THR A 290 0.09 0.78 17.51
N GLU A 291 0.46 -0.29 16.82
CA GLU A 291 -0.18 -1.60 16.94
C GLU A 291 -0.16 -2.08 18.40
N ARG A 292 0.99 -1.98 19.07
CA ARG A 292 1.15 -2.32 20.49
C ARG A 292 0.21 -1.51 21.41
N LEU A 293 0.12 -0.19 21.23
CA LEU A 293 -0.74 0.65 22.07
C LEU A 293 -2.24 0.42 21.79
N GLN A 294 -2.62 0.15 20.55
CA GLN A 294 -3.99 -0.17 20.19
C GLN A 294 -4.44 -1.51 20.77
N GLU A 295 -3.59 -2.53 20.71
CA GLU A 295 -3.85 -3.83 21.36
C GLU A 295 -4.05 -3.67 22.86
N LYS A 296 -3.21 -2.87 23.52
CA LYS A 296 -3.36 -2.58 24.95
C LYS A 296 -4.64 -1.80 25.25
N ALA A 297 -4.97 -0.79 24.44
CA ALA A 297 -6.22 -0.06 24.59
C ALA A 297 -7.44 -1.00 24.45
N LEU A 298 -7.43 -1.89 23.45
CA LEU A 298 -8.46 -2.92 23.27
C LEU A 298 -8.57 -3.86 24.48
N HIS A 299 -7.43 -4.27 25.05
CA HIS A 299 -7.40 -5.09 26.25
C HIS A 299 -8.10 -4.40 27.42
N TYR A 300 -7.74 -3.15 27.72
CA TYR A 300 -8.38 -2.37 28.80
C TYR A 300 -9.87 -2.09 28.53
N PHE A 301 -10.24 -1.81 27.28
CA PHE A 301 -11.64 -1.62 26.92
C PHE A 301 -12.48 -2.84 27.28
N LYS A 302 -12.01 -4.05 26.97
CA LYS A 302 -12.71 -5.31 27.27
C LYS A 302 -12.90 -5.57 28.77
N GLN A 303 -12.15 -4.89 29.64
CA GLN A 303 -12.31 -4.99 31.09
C GLN A 303 -13.47 -4.13 31.63
N LEU A 304 -13.99 -3.19 30.84
CA LEU A 304 -15.13 -2.36 31.24
C LEU A 304 -16.42 -3.18 31.28
N ARG A 305 -16.92 -3.46 32.49
CA ARG A 305 -18.15 -4.25 32.68
C ARG A 305 -19.44 -3.48 32.33
N ASP A 306 -19.40 -2.15 32.41
CA ASP A 306 -20.58 -1.29 32.25
C ASP A 306 -20.86 -0.86 30.81
N TYR A 307 -20.08 -1.34 29.83
CA TYR A 307 -20.20 -0.96 28.43
C TYR A 307 -20.33 -2.17 27.53
N ASP A 308 -21.13 -2.04 26.46
CA ASP A 308 -21.08 -2.97 25.33
C ASP A 308 -19.83 -2.68 24.49
N THR A 309 -18.70 -3.19 24.99
CA THR A 309 -17.36 -2.94 24.45
C THR A 309 -17.22 -3.42 23.02
N GLU A 310 -17.83 -4.56 22.68
CA GLU A 310 -17.90 -5.11 21.32
C GLU A 310 -18.55 -4.12 20.34
N THR A 311 -19.72 -3.58 20.70
CA THR A 311 -20.41 -2.60 19.85
C THR A 311 -19.63 -1.30 19.73
N VAL A 312 -19.03 -0.82 20.83
CA VAL A 312 -18.18 0.38 20.81
C VAL A 312 -16.99 0.17 19.87
N ILE A 313 -16.23 -0.91 20.04
CA ILE A 313 -15.06 -1.23 19.22
C ILE A 313 -15.43 -1.34 17.73
N LYS A 314 -16.55 -1.99 17.40
CA LYS A 314 -17.05 -2.08 16.02
C LYS A 314 -17.45 -0.74 15.41
N SER A 315 -17.78 0.25 16.25
CA SER A 315 -18.16 1.59 15.82
C SER A 315 -16.97 2.53 15.59
N LEU A 316 -15.80 2.18 16.13
CA LEU A 316 -14.57 2.94 16.01
C LEU A 316 -13.81 2.62 14.72
N ASP A 317 -12.98 3.56 14.30
CA ASP A 317 -11.93 3.41 13.31
C ASP A 317 -10.59 3.71 13.98
N TRP A 318 -9.73 2.70 13.98
CA TRP A 318 -8.43 2.76 14.63
C TRP A 318 -7.46 3.50 13.72
N TYR A 319 -6.85 4.56 14.25
CA TYR A 319 -5.96 5.38 13.44
C TYR A 319 -4.66 4.62 13.17
N PRO A 320 -4.27 4.42 11.90
CA PRO A 320 -3.04 3.69 11.60
C PRO A 320 -1.78 4.44 12.05
N TYR A 321 -1.91 5.75 12.31
CA TYR A 321 -0.84 6.62 12.80
C TYR A 321 -1.43 7.64 13.78
N PRO A 322 -1.66 7.25 15.05
CA PRO A 322 -2.12 8.14 16.09
C PRO A 322 -1.04 9.20 16.36
N PHE A 323 -1.45 10.36 16.88
CA PHE A 323 -0.55 11.47 17.10
C PHE A 323 -0.97 12.34 18.29
N VAL A 324 0.00 13.08 18.84
CA VAL A 324 -0.22 14.15 19.81
C VAL A 324 -0.03 15.48 19.09
N PRO A 325 -1.02 16.37 19.01
CA PRO A 325 -0.85 17.63 18.30
C PRO A 325 0.11 18.56 19.05
N ILE A 326 1.06 19.19 18.35
CA ILE A 326 1.95 20.19 18.96
C ILE A 326 1.15 21.45 19.32
N ASN A 327 0.20 21.84 18.47
CA ASN A 327 -0.71 22.91 18.81
C ASN A 327 -2.07 22.30 19.17
N PRO A 328 -2.43 22.17 20.46
CA PRO A 328 -3.71 21.58 20.85
C PRO A 328 -4.89 22.49 20.51
N ILE A 329 -4.64 23.80 20.31
CA ILE A 329 -5.66 24.76 19.91
C ILE A 329 -5.94 24.61 18.43
N ASP A 330 -4.93 24.48 17.56
CA ASP A 330 -5.14 24.20 16.14
C ASP A 330 -4.18 23.14 15.62
N PRO A 331 -4.60 21.86 15.66
CA PRO A 331 -3.72 20.77 15.29
C PRO A 331 -3.32 20.86 13.82
N VAL A 332 -4.13 21.47 12.96
CA VAL A 332 -3.91 21.55 11.51
C VAL A 332 -2.91 22.65 11.13
N VAL A 333 -2.66 23.60 12.03
CA VAL A 333 -1.76 24.73 11.77
C VAL A 333 -0.30 24.29 11.74
N LYS A 334 0.42 24.83 10.75
CA LYS A 334 1.87 24.72 10.67
C LYS A 334 2.50 25.46 11.87
N VAL A 335 3.26 24.75 12.69
CA VAL A 335 4.05 25.39 13.74
C VAL A 335 5.22 26.17 13.12
N SER A 336 5.55 27.30 13.73
CA SER A 336 6.66 28.14 13.28
C SER A 336 8.00 27.46 13.58
N VAL A 337 9.05 27.81 12.83
CA VAL A 337 10.43 27.36 13.15
C VAL A 337 10.81 27.78 14.57
N SER A 338 10.39 28.97 15.00
CA SER A 338 10.61 29.47 16.36
C SER A 338 9.94 28.59 17.42
N SER A 339 8.73 28.08 17.15
CA SER A 339 8.01 27.20 18.08
C SER A 339 8.74 25.86 18.23
N ILE A 340 9.20 25.27 17.11
CA ILE A 340 9.99 24.03 17.16
C ILE A 340 11.34 24.27 17.86
N THR A 341 12.01 25.39 17.54
CA THR A 341 13.29 25.77 18.17
C THR A 341 13.12 25.93 19.68
N HIS A 342 12.03 26.55 20.11
CA HIS A 342 11.70 26.70 21.52
C HIS A 342 11.57 25.34 22.20
N LEU A 343 10.78 24.41 21.64
CA LEU A 343 10.63 23.06 22.21
C LEU A 343 11.97 22.32 22.28
N LEU A 344 12.74 22.31 21.19
CA LEU A 344 14.00 21.59 21.10
C LEU A 344 15.13 22.17 21.96
N ALA A 345 15.06 23.47 22.33
CA ALA A 345 16.02 24.09 23.22
C ALA A 345 15.99 23.51 24.65
N ALA A 346 15.04 22.63 24.97
CA ALA A 346 15.08 21.85 26.20
C ALA A 346 16.16 20.76 26.18
N ASP A 347 16.46 20.16 25.02
CA ASP A 347 17.46 19.09 24.94
C ASP A 347 18.86 19.69 24.90
N SER A 348 19.53 19.64 26.05
CA SER A 348 20.89 20.15 26.23
C SER A 348 21.95 19.47 25.33
N ASN A 349 21.65 18.29 24.76
CA ASN A 349 22.55 17.55 23.89
C ASN A 349 22.43 17.93 22.41
N LEU A 350 21.41 18.70 22.02
CA LEU A 350 21.22 19.09 20.62
C LEU A 350 22.09 20.29 20.23
N THR A 351 22.96 20.08 19.25
CA THR A 351 23.65 21.18 18.55
C THR A 351 22.92 21.56 17.26
N GLY A 352 22.93 22.84 16.90
CA GLY A 352 22.34 23.30 15.63
C GLY A 352 20.81 23.25 15.61
N VAL A 353 20.17 23.50 16.75
CA VAL A 353 18.71 23.46 16.95
C VAL A 353 17.94 24.24 15.89
N GLU A 354 18.41 25.43 15.47
CA GLU A 354 17.73 26.22 14.44
C GLU A 354 17.67 25.52 13.08
N ASN A 355 18.77 24.89 12.67
CA ASN A 355 18.81 24.14 11.41
C ASN A 355 17.92 22.89 11.50
N LEU A 356 18.02 22.12 12.58
CA LEU A 356 17.13 20.98 12.81
C LEU A 356 15.65 21.40 12.80
N SER A 357 15.30 22.48 13.49
CA SER A 357 13.94 23.04 13.49
C SER A 357 13.46 23.41 12.09
N LEU A 358 14.33 24.01 11.28
CA LEU A 358 14.02 24.33 9.89
C LEU A 358 13.79 23.07 9.04
N GLN A 359 14.60 22.03 9.23
CA GLN A 359 14.41 20.75 8.53
C GLN A 359 13.12 20.06 8.97
N ILE A 360 12.80 20.03 10.28
CA ILE A 360 11.54 19.51 10.82
C ILE A 360 10.35 20.27 10.25
N GLN A 361 10.42 21.61 10.19
CA GLN A 361 9.34 22.46 9.67
C GLN A 361 9.07 22.24 8.17
N LYS A 362 10.08 21.80 7.43
CA LYS A 362 10.00 21.40 6.02
C LYS A 362 9.60 19.92 5.84
N GLY A 363 9.49 19.16 6.94
CA GLY A 363 9.20 17.73 6.92
C GLY A 363 10.37 16.86 6.46
N HIS A 364 11.60 17.38 6.47
CA HIS A 364 12.80 16.65 6.06
C HIS A 364 13.44 15.83 7.17
N MET A 365 13.15 16.17 8.43
CA MET A 365 13.67 15.48 9.61
C MET A 365 12.56 15.39 10.66
N SER A 366 12.78 14.53 11.64
CA SER A 366 12.02 14.50 12.87
C SER A 366 12.97 14.46 14.06
N HIS A 367 12.44 14.75 15.25
CA HIS A 367 13.17 14.57 16.50
C HIS A 367 12.39 13.61 17.40
N GLN A 368 13.06 12.59 17.90
CA GLN A 368 12.42 11.58 18.72
C GLN A 368 12.17 12.12 20.13
N VAL A 369 10.95 11.96 20.63
CA VAL A 369 10.59 12.26 22.02
C VAL A 369 9.77 11.12 22.61
N SER A 370 9.70 11.05 23.92
CA SER A 370 9.29 9.88 24.69
C SER A 370 8.16 10.23 25.64
N TRP A 371 7.20 9.31 25.72
CA TRP A 371 5.99 9.46 26.52
C TRP A 371 5.70 8.19 27.30
N CYS A 372 5.12 8.36 28.49
CA CYS A 372 4.56 7.27 29.29
C CYS A 372 3.04 7.43 29.34
N PRO A 373 2.24 6.46 28.86
CA PRO A 373 0.80 6.51 28.98
C PRO A 373 0.37 6.20 30.43
N GLN A 374 -0.52 7.04 30.96
CA GLN A 374 -0.95 7.01 32.37
C GLN A 374 -2.37 6.49 32.55
N GLN A 375 -3.28 6.89 31.66
CA GLN A 375 -4.71 6.57 31.78
C GLN A 375 -5.30 6.37 30.40
N LEU A 376 -6.17 5.37 30.26
CA LEU A 376 -7.00 5.25 29.07
C LEU A 376 -8.26 6.07 29.26
N LEU A 377 -8.55 6.92 28.28
CA LEU A 377 -9.70 7.80 28.24
C LEU A 377 -10.67 7.31 27.17
N TYR A 378 -11.93 7.16 27.55
CA TYR A 378 -13.03 6.97 26.61
C TYR A 378 -13.95 8.19 26.65
N PHE A 379 -14.20 8.79 25.49
CA PHE A 379 -15.16 9.89 25.31
C PHE A 379 -16.40 9.35 24.59
N PRO A 380 -17.47 8.96 25.32
CA PRO A 380 -18.61 8.27 24.71
C PRO A 380 -19.34 9.12 23.67
N ALA A 381 -19.52 10.41 23.95
CA ALA A 381 -20.23 11.33 23.05
C ALA A 381 -19.46 11.56 21.73
N ALA A 382 -18.13 11.64 21.79
CA ALA A 382 -17.28 11.80 20.61
C ALA A 382 -16.91 10.45 19.95
N LYS A 383 -17.18 9.33 20.63
CA LYS A 383 -16.66 7.99 20.30
C LYS A 383 -15.16 8.02 20.06
N VAL A 384 -14.41 8.53 21.05
CA VAL A 384 -12.95 8.64 20.99
C VAL A 384 -12.30 7.79 22.05
N VAL A 385 -11.22 7.13 21.65
CA VAL A 385 -10.29 6.43 22.53
C VAL A 385 -8.96 7.16 22.51
N ALA A 386 -8.44 7.48 23.69
CA ALA A 386 -7.15 8.15 23.82
C ALA A 386 -6.38 7.69 25.06
N PHE A 387 -5.05 7.82 25.05
CA PHE A 387 -4.25 7.77 26.27
C PHE A 387 -3.94 9.17 26.77
N ARG A 388 -4.03 9.40 28.09
CA ARG A 388 -3.35 10.52 28.74
C ARG A 388 -1.87 10.19 28.87
N LEU A 389 -1.01 11.15 28.55
CA LEU A 389 0.44 10.95 28.56
C LEU A 389 1.12 11.77 29.64
N THR A 390 2.28 11.28 30.04
CA THR A 390 3.29 12.01 30.82
C THR A 390 4.61 12.02 30.06
N PRO A 391 5.38 13.10 30.15
CA PRO A 391 6.67 13.20 29.48
C PRO A 391 7.71 12.30 30.16
N VAL A 392 8.67 11.83 29.38
CA VAL A 392 9.82 11.04 29.88
C VAL A 392 11.15 11.76 29.67
N ASP A 393 11.26 12.61 28.64
CA ASP A 393 12.43 13.43 28.36
C ASP A 393 12.17 14.94 28.46
N GLU A 394 13.23 15.73 28.41
CA GLU A 394 13.22 17.19 28.58
C GLU A 394 12.38 17.90 27.51
N VAL A 395 12.37 17.41 26.27
CA VAL A 395 11.60 18.01 25.16
C VAL A 395 10.11 17.79 25.36
N SER A 396 9.70 16.55 25.63
CA SER A 396 8.32 16.22 26.01
C SER A 396 7.89 16.96 27.27
N GLN A 397 8.79 17.14 28.25
CA GLN A 397 8.50 17.86 29.49
C GLN A 397 8.21 19.34 29.21
N ARG A 398 9.01 19.99 28.39
CA ARG A 398 8.76 21.38 27.98
C ARG A 398 7.44 21.53 27.24
N PHE A 399 7.13 20.58 26.35
CA PHE A 399 5.82 20.54 25.71
C PHE A 399 4.67 20.43 26.72
N TYR A 400 4.82 19.53 27.70
CA TYR A 400 3.83 19.31 28.75
C TYR A 400 3.58 20.56 29.58
N GLU A 401 4.61 21.35 29.88
CA GLU A 401 4.49 22.61 30.62
C GLU A 401 3.69 23.67 29.86
N GLU A 402 3.87 23.77 28.54
CA GLU A 402 3.08 24.66 27.69
C GLU A 402 1.65 24.16 27.51
N HIS A 403 1.47 22.84 27.47
CA HIS A 403 0.23 22.16 27.14
C HIS A 403 -0.04 20.99 28.09
N PRO A 404 -0.55 21.28 29.30
CA PRO A 404 -0.79 20.24 30.30
C PRO A 404 -1.84 19.23 29.81
N ASP A 405 -1.67 17.99 30.27
CA ASP A 405 -2.47 16.82 29.91
C ASP A 405 -2.50 16.50 28.39
N PRO A 406 -1.33 16.21 27.79
CA PRO A 406 -1.28 15.70 26.42
C PRO A 406 -2.06 14.39 26.30
N ILE A 407 -2.83 14.29 25.21
CA ILE A 407 -3.60 13.10 24.87
C ILE A 407 -3.15 12.53 23.53
N LEU A 408 -2.93 11.22 23.50
CA LEU A 408 -2.72 10.45 22.29
C LEU A 408 -4.05 9.88 21.83
N ILE A 409 -4.59 10.36 20.71
CA ILE A 409 -5.84 9.81 20.16
C ILE A 409 -5.54 8.55 19.34
N LEU A 410 -6.12 7.42 19.74
CA LEU A 410 -5.91 6.10 19.12
C LEU A 410 -7.00 5.73 18.12
N ALA A 411 -8.24 6.13 18.39
CA ALA A 411 -9.39 5.80 17.56
C ALA A 411 -10.49 6.85 17.65
N GLY A 412 -11.29 6.96 16.59
CA GLY A 412 -12.43 7.87 16.49
C GLY A 412 -13.58 7.27 15.66
N PRO A 413 -14.63 8.04 15.32
CA PRO A 413 -15.68 7.63 14.39
C PRO A 413 -15.15 7.37 12.98
N LYS A 414 -15.78 6.41 12.27
CA LYS A 414 -15.44 5.89 10.92
C LYS A 414 -15.31 6.87 9.75
N ASN A 415 -15.36 8.17 9.96
CA ASN A 415 -15.20 9.18 8.91
C ASN A 415 -14.41 10.41 9.37
N ILE A 416 -13.86 10.38 10.59
CA ILE A 416 -13.07 11.48 11.12
C ILE A 416 -11.62 11.07 11.02
N THR A 417 -10.92 11.66 10.05
CA THR A 417 -9.47 11.50 9.93
C THR A 417 -8.72 12.41 10.90
N TYR A 418 -9.31 13.57 11.27
CA TYR A 418 -8.73 14.56 12.18
C TYR A 418 -9.82 15.30 12.95
N TYR A 419 -9.52 15.66 14.19
CA TYR A 419 -10.33 16.56 15.00
C TYR A 419 -9.87 18.01 14.78
N SER A 420 -10.82 18.92 14.53
CA SER A 420 -10.50 20.34 14.52
C SER A 420 -10.21 20.85 15.93
N SER A 421 -9.53 21.99 16.01
CA SER A 421 -9.41 22.87 17.18
C SER A 421 -10.62 22.86 18.11
N LYS A 422 -11.76 23.24 17.53
CA LYS A 422 -13.03 23.39 18.21
C LYS A 422 -13.48 22.04 18.76
N LYS A 423 -13.29 20.97 17.99
CA LYS A 423 -13.73 19.64 18.40
C LYS A 423 -12.85 19.03 19.50
N MET A 424 -11.54 19.27 19.46
CA MET A 424 -10.61 18.87 20.53
C MET A 424 -10.93 19.60 21.84
N PHE A 425 -11.21 20.91 21.77
CA PHE A 425 -11.62 21.69 22.92
C PHE A 425 -12.98 21.21 23.48
N GLU A 426 -13.98 21.02 22.60
CA GLU A 426 -15.28 20.45 22.98
C GLU A 426 -15.15 19.07 23.65
N MET A 427 -14.16 18.26 23.26
CA MET A 427 -13.91 16.95 23.86
C MET A 427 -13.28 17.03 25.25
N LYS A 428 -12.40 18.01 25.50
CA LYS A 428 -11.81 18.21 26.84
C LYS A 428 -12.89 18.53 27.88
N GLU A 429 -13.90 19.29 27.48
CA GLU A 429 -15.04 19.65 28.33
C GLU A 429 -16.10 18.54 28.45
N GLN A 430 -15.98 17.45 27.69
CA GLN A 430 -16.92 16.33 27.77
C GLN A 430 -16.61 15.40 28.94
N THR A 431 -17.68 14.80 29.46
CA THR A 431 -17.56 13.68 30.39
C THR A 431 -16.83 12.53 29.69
N HIS A 432 -15.79 12.05 30.36
CA HIS A 432 -14.97 10.94 29.89
C HIS A 432 -14.86 9.90 30.99
N THR A 433 -14.77 8.64 30.59
CA THR A 433 -14.52 7.54 31.51
C THR A 433 -13.01 7.36 31.62
N ILE A 434 -12.49 7.52 32.84
CA ILE A 434 -11.09 7.26 33.15
C ILE A 434 -10.96 5.79 33.52
N ILE A 435 -10.13 5.08 32.78
CA ILE A 435 -9.83 3.66 33.02
C ILE A 435 -8.39 3.61 33.52
N PRO A 436 -8.19 3.35 34.83
CA PRO A 436 -6.85 3.32 35.41
C PRO A 436 -6.10 2.07 34.93
N LEU A 437 -4.81 2.23 34.68
CA LEU A 437 -3.93 1.16 34.18
C LEU A 437 -3.41 0.36 35.38
N ASN A 438 -4.25 -0.51 35.95
CA ASN A 438 -4.05 -1.05 37.29
C ASN A 438 -2.95 -2.13 37.45
N GLU A 439 -2.31 -2.62 36.38
CA GLU A 439 -1.52 -3.86 36.49
C GLU A 439 -0.05 -3.79 36.06
N THR A 440 0.41 -2.78 35.33
CA THR A 440 1.83 -2.48 35.11
C THR A 440 1.91 -1.10 34.49
N PRO A 441 2.79 -0.17 34.92
CA PRO A 441 3.00 1.06 34.18
C PRO A 441 3.35 0.70 32.73
N LEU A 442 2.65 1.32 31.78
CA LEU A 442 2.91 1.06 30.38
C LEU A 442 4.34 1.50 30.08
N GLU A 443 5.09 0.61 29.44
CA GLU A 443 6.42 0.96 28.95
C GLU A 443 6.38 2.26 28.16
N PRO A 444 7.37 3.14 28.34
CA PRO A 444 7.52 4.30 27.51
C PRO A 444 7.48 3.95 26.03
N PHE A 445 6.96 4.88 25.23
CA PHE A 445 6.99 4.79 23.79
C PHE A 445 7.57 6.07 23.22
N HIS A 446 8.07 5.96 22.00
CA HIS A 446 8.66 7.06 21.29
C HIS A 446 7.70 7.60 20.23
N THR A 447 7.84 8.89 19.98
CA THR A 447 7.14 9.62 18.94
C THR A 447 8.14 10.48 18.19
N GLN A 448 7.77 10.87 16.99
CA GLN A 448 8.57 11.74 16.14
C GLN A 448 7.91 13.11 16.10
N LEU A 449 8.58 14.12 16.67
CA LEU A 449 8.24 15.52 16.51
C LEU A 449 8.46 15.92 15.05
N GLY A 450 7.37 16.23 14.35
CA GLY A 450 7.37 16.45 12.90
C GLY A 450 6.26 17.39 12.40
N VAL A 451 6.47 17.96 11.21
CA VAL A 451 5.41 18.57 10.41
C VAL A 451 5.01 17.60 9.30
N TYR A 452 3.75 17.20 9.27
CA TYR A 452 3.24 16.22 8.32
C TYR A 452 2.53 16.92 7.17
N HIS A 453 3.03 16.64 5.96
CA HIS A 453 2.53 17.20 4.72
C HIS A 453 1.51 16.24 4.08
N ASN A 454 0.41 16.82 3.59
CA ASN A 454 -0.58 16.13 2.77
C ASN A 454 -0.52 16.67 1.36
N PHE A 455 -0.26 15.80 0.39
CA PHE A 455 -0.25 16.16 -1.02
C PHE A 455 -1.63 15.93 -1.62
N ARG A 456 -2.19 16.96 -2.26
CA ARG A 456 -3.49 16.92 -2.92
C ARG A 456 -3.32 17.12 -4.41
N LEU A 457 -3.92 16.25 -5.21
CA LEU A 457 -4.11 16.50 -6.63
C LEU A 457 -5.25 17.52 -6.80
N LYS A 458 -4.95 18.66 -7.44
CA LYS A 458 -5.96 19.62 -7.89
C LYS A 458 -5.90 19.78 -9.39
N SER A 459 -7.07 19.74 -10.03
CA SER A 459 -7.18 20.11 -11.43
C SER A 459 -6.74 21.56 -11.62
N VAL A 460 -5.86 21.79 -12.58
CA VAL A 460 -5.47 23.12 -13.06
C VAL A 460 -6.57 23.54 -14.04
N ARG A 461 -7.42 24.46 -13.61
CA ARG A 461 -8.48 25.05 -14.44
C ARG A 461 -7.91 26.13 -15.35
#